data_AF-A0A2E1SJU5-F1
#
_entry.id   AF-A0A2E1SJU5-F1
#
_cell.length_a   1.000
_cell.length_b   1.000
_cell.length_c   1.000
_cell.angle_alpha   90.00
_cell.angle_beta   90.00
_cell.angle_gamma   90.00
#
_symmetry.space_group_name_H-M   'P 1'
#
loop_
_entity.id
_entity.type
_entity.pdbx_description
1 polymer ?
#
loop_
_entity_poly.entity_id
_entity_poly.type
_entity_poly.pdbx_seq_one_letter_code
_entity_poly.pdbx_strand_id
1 'polypeptide(L)'
;MKKLLYLFLILPLVFSSCKKEDEKVQGCTDSAASNYNSNAEENDGSCLFDGCTDLLATNYDPAANNDDGSCEYSIIASWDLDQIWIDNQDVTGSFFEFEYTFYNDNSTYYEFSLADGNGNVLTDYGSEVWALSGSTITCVDIVDGDIAIWTVDHINGTQLHMSATLDGSLWDIHLKK
;
A
#
# COMPACT_ATOMS: atom_id res chain seq x y z
N MET A 1 12.00 69.67 -55.47
CA MET A 1 11.08 68.51 -55.47
C MET A 1 11.96 67.27 -55.66
N LYS A 2 12.10 66.24 -54.81
CA LYS A 2 11.53 65.75 -53.55
C LYS A 2 12.72 65.12 -52.79
N LYS A 3 13.01 65.52 -51.54
CA LYS A 3 12.92 64.69 -50.31
C LYS A 3 12.75 63.17 -50.52
N LEU A 4 13.55 62.40 -49.78
CA LEU A 4 13.39 61.03 -49.23
C LEU A 4 14.63 60.18 -49.55
N LEU A 5 15.23 59.42 -48.65
CA LEU A 5 15.17 59.31 -47.19
C LEU A 5 16.34 58.37 -46.88
N TYR A 6 17.05 58.62 -45.79
CA TYR A 6 17.97 57.66 -45.19
C TYR A 6 17.29 56.28 -45.07
N LEU A 7 17.94 55.23 -45.58
CA LEU A 7 17.72 53.87 -45.09
C LEU A 7 19.07 53.20 -44.84
N PHE A 8 19.85 53.79 -43.93
CA PHE A 8 20.66 53.00 -43.01
C PHE A 8 19.70 52.16 -42.17
N LEU A 9 19.21 51.04 -42.73
CA LEU A 9 19.01 49.82 -41.97
C LEU A 9 20.37 49.14 -42.10
N ILE A 10 21.38 49.51 -41.29
CA ILE A 10 21.67 48.74 -40.07
C ILE A 10 20.64 47.63 -39.94
N LEU A 11 20.85 46.54 -40.70
CA LEU A 11 20.43 45.22 -40.27
C LEU A 11 20.92 45.19 -38.82
N PRO A 12 20.05 45.27 -37.80
CA PRO A 12 20.55 45.11 -36.47
C PRO A 12 21.12 43.71 -36.54
N LEU A 13 22.45 43.65 -36.46
CA LEU A 13 23.15 42.54 -35.89
C LEU A 13 22.59 42.40 -34.48
N VAL A 14 21.36 41.93 -34.37
CA VAL A 14 21.00 40.92 -33.38
C VAL A 14 21.80 39.68 -33.78
N PHE A 15 23.13 39.79 -33.70
CA PHE A 15 23.86 38.94 -32.79
C PHE A 15 23.21 39.17 -31.42
N SER A 16 21.99 38.63 -31.24
CA SER A 16 21.63 38.12 -29.94
C SER A 16 22.74 37.12 -29.71
N SER A 17 23.73 37.59 -28.95
CA SER A 17 24.73 36.73 -28.39
C SER A 17 23.91 35.75 -27.56
N CYS A 18 23.50 34.64 -28.16
CA CYS A 18 23.30 33.41 -27.44
C CYS A 18 24.69 33.06 -26.94
N LYS A 19 25.12 33.75 -25.87
CA LYS A 19 25.96 33.09 -24.90
C LYS A 19 25.15 31.85 -24.57
N LYS A 20 25.66 30.70 -24.99
CA LYS A 20 25.26 29.44 -24.41
C LYS A 20 25.63 29.62 -22.94
N GLU A 21 24.68 30.08 -22.14
CA GLU A 21 24.82 29.94 -20.70
C GLU A 21 24.92 28.43 -20.52
N ASP A 22 26.04 27.98 -19.97
CA ASP A 22 26.22 26.56 -19.68
C ASP A 22 25.03 26.18 -18.79
N GLU A 23 24.09 25.45 -19.38
CA GLU A 23 22.91 24.96 -18.68
C GLU A 23 23.43 23.98 -17.64
N LYS A 24 23.48 24.44 -16.40
CA LYS A 24 23.93 23.63 -15.29
C LYS A 24 23.05 22.40 -15.21
N VAL A 25 23.68 21.23 -15.13
CA VAL A 25 22.96 19.97 -15.01
C VAL A 25 22.19 19.98 -13.70
N GLN A 26 20.87 19.97 -13.77
CA GLN A 26 19.98 19.95 -12.60
C GLN A 26 19.76 18.50 -12.12
N GLY A 27 19.69 18.31 -10.81
CA GLY A 27 19.37 17.02 -10.20
C GLY A 27 19.71 16.99 -8.71
N CYS A 28 19.42 15.88 -8.03
CA CYS A 28 19.79 15.76 -6.63
C CYS A 28 21.32 15.76 -6.43
N THR A 29 21.84 16.71 -5.67
CA THR A 29 23.28 16.82 -5.35
C THR A 29 23.65 16.20 -3.99
N ASP A 30 22.65 15.75 -3.22
CA ASP A 30 22.90 15.14 -1.90
C ASP A 30 23.28 13.66 -2.07
N SER A 31 24.49 13.30 -1.64
CA SER A 31 24.99 11.93 -1.75
C SER A 31 24.27 10.92 -0.84
N ALA A 32 23.48 11.39 0.13
CA ALA A 32 22.66 10.53 0.98
C ALA A 32 21.30 10.19 0.36
N ALA A 33 20.89 10.88 -0.71
CA ALA A 33 19.62 10.62 -1.38
C ALA A 33 19.70 9.38 -2.31
N SER A 34 18.60 8.63 -2.40
CA SER A 34 18.50 7.42 -3.25
C SER A 34 18.56 7.74 -4.75
N ASN A 35 18.21 8.96 -5.14
CA ASN A 35 18.32 9.47 -6.50
C ASN A 35 19.47 10.48 -6.70
N TYR A 36 20.53 10.39 -5.90
CA TYR A 36 21.75 11.19 -6.08
C TYR A 36 22.28 11.14 -7.51
N ASN A 37 22.50 12.32 -8.11
CA ASN A 37 23.08 12.47 -9.43
C ASN A 37 24.47 13.11 -9.32
N SER A 38 25.52 12.32 -9.50
CA SER A 38 26.91 12.80 -9.45
C SER A 38 27.30 13.78 -10.58
N ASN A 39 26.47 13.89 -11.62
CA ASN A 39 26.65 14.86 -12.68
C ASN A 39 25.86 16.16 -12.44
N ALA A 40 25.01 16.22 -11.40
CA ALA A 40 24.26 17.44 -11.08
C ALA A 40 25.19 18.52 -10.50
N GLU A 41 25.11 19.71 -11.07
CA GLU A 41 25.86 20.90 -10.66
C GLU A 41 25.01 21.82 -9.78
N GLU A 42 23.68 21.71 -9.84
CA GLU A 42 22.73 22.41 -9.00
C GLU A 42 21.63 21.47 -8.51
N ASN A 43 21.29 21.61 -7.22
CA ASN A 43 20.20 20.87 -6.61
C ASN A 43 18.86 21.42 -7.09
N ASP A 44 18.04 20.55 -7.68
CA ASP A 44 16.71 20.88 -8.19
C ASP A 44 15.58 20.62 -7.17
N GLY A 45 15.92 20.17 -5.97
CA GLY A 45 14.98 19.81 -4.92
C GLY A 45 14.30 18.46 -5.13
N SER A 46 14.76 17.65 -6.11
CA SER A 46 14.19 16.33 -6.38
C SER A 46 14.71 15.20 -5.48
N CYS A 47 15.63 15.49 -4.55
CA CYS A 47 16.25 14.48 -3.70
C CYS A 47 15.22 13.60 -2.96
N LEU A 48 15.34 12.28 -3.13
CA LEU A 48 14.54 11.26 -2.46
C LEU A 48 15.35 10.65 -1.32
N PHE A 49 14.76 10.66 -0.12
CA PHE A 49 15.29 10.01 1.06
C PHE A 49 14.31 8.90 1.43
N ASP A 50 14.81 7.68 1.30
CA ASP A 50 14.06 6.45 1.53
C ASP A 50 13.88 6.23 3.03
N GLY A 51 12.67 5.84 3.43
CA GLY A 51 12.33 5.46 4.79
C GLY A 51 10.84 5.53 5.02
N CYS A 52 10.38 5.16 6.22
CA CYS A 52 8.95 5.17 6.51
C CYS A 52 8.41 6.61 6.62
N THR A 53 7.45 6.94 5.74
CA THR A 53 6.83 8.29 5.70
C THR A 53 5.52 8.39 6.50
N ASP A 54 5.04 7.28 7.06
CA ASP A 54 3.78 7.23 7.80
C ASP A 54 3.96 7.61 9.28
N LEU A 55 3.28 8.67 9.72
CA LEU A 55 3.28 9.16 11.11
C LEU A 55 2.72 8.16 12.13
N LEU A 56 1.96 7.16 11.68
CA LEU A 56 1.41 6.11 12.54
C LEU A 56 2.38 4.93 12.71
N ALA A 57 3.43 4.83 11.90
CA ALA A 57 4.42 3.76 12.03
C ALA A 57 5.35 3.96 13.24
N THR A 58 5.79 2.86 13.84
CA THR A 58 6.76 2.85 14.95
C THR A 58 8.16 3.28 14.54
N ASN A 59 8.49 3.14 13.27
CA ASN A 59 9.77 3.50 12.68
C ASN A 59 9.67 4.71 11.72
N TYR A 60 8.66 5.57 11.90
CA TYR A 60 8.52 6.83 11.16
C TYR A 60 9.83 7.63 11.13
N ASP A 61 10.29 7.97 9.92
CA ASP A 61 11.46 8.80 9.70
C ASP A 61 11.05 10.20 9.22
N PRO A 62 11.22 11.26 10.05
CA PRO A 62 10.89 12.62 9.65
C PRO A 62 11.77 13.20 8.54
N ALA A 63 12.89 12.54 8.18
CA ALA A 63 13.73 12.92 7.05
C ALA A 63 13.32 12.23 5.75
N ALA A 64 12.53 11.15 5.82
CA ALA A 64 12.07 10.42 4.64
C ALA A 64 11.02 11.24 3.87
N ASN A 65 11.12 11.20 2.55
CA ASN A 65 10.14 11.77 1.63
C ASN A 65 9.77 10.81 0.50
N ASN A 66 10.31 9.60 0.53
CA ASN A 66 10.02 8.50 -0.35
C ASN A 66 9.80 7.25 0.50
N ASP A 67 8.58 6.70 0.48
CA ASP A 67 8.27 5.48 1.21
C ASP A 67 8.95 4.28 0.55
N ASP A 68 9.77 3.57 1.32
CA ASP A 68 10.48 2.38 0.90
C ASP A 68 9.75 1.07 1.26
N GLY A 69 8.57 1.17 1.89
CA GLY A 69 7.78 0.04 2.36
C GLY A 69 8.33 -0.57 3.65
N SER A 70 9.26 0.10 4.34
CA SER A 70 9.81 -0.38 5.62
C SER A 70 8.91 -0.09 6.82
N CYS A 71 7.78 0.61 6.67
CA CYS A 71 6.91 1.00 7.78
C CYS A 71 6.49 -0.20 8.66
N GLU A 72 6.77 -0.10 9.94
CA GLU A 72 6.38 -1.07 10.97
C GLU A 72 5.24 -0.48 11.81
N TYR A 73 4.26 -1.29 12.15
CA TYR A 73 3.09 -0.84 12.90
C TYR A 73 2.90 -1.65 14.18
N SER A 74 2.47 -0.97 15.25
CA SER A 74 2.23 -1.62 16.54
C SER A 74 0.91 -2.34 16.54
N ILE A 75 0.91 -3.57 17.07
CA ILE A 75 -0.31 -4.31 17.38
C ILE A 75 -1.06 -3.59 18.50
N ILE A 76 -2.30 -3.19 18.25
CA ILE A 76 -3.19 -2.58 19.24
C ILE A 76 -4.23 -3.56 19.79
N ALA A 77 -4.52 -4.63 19.05
CA ALA A 77 -5.35 -5.74 19.48
C ALA A 77 -5.06 -7.00 18.65
N SER A 78 -5.02 -8.17 19.30
CA SER A 78 -5.19 -9.47 18.66
C SER A 78 -6.33 -10.18 19.40
N TRP A 79 -7.27 -10.80 18.70
CA TRP A 79 -8.26 -11.67 19.33
C TRP A 79 -8.31 -13.03 18.62
N ASP A 80 -8.38 -14.09 19.42
CA ASP A 80 -8.79 -15.43 19.02
C ASP A 80 -10.32 -15.48 18.99
N LEU A 81 -10.89 -16.25 18.06
CA LEU A 81 -12.34 -16.41 17.95
C LEU A 81 -12.85 -17.58 18.80
N ASP A 82 -13.74 -17.26 19.73
CA ASP A 82 -14.34 -18.23 20.66
C ASP A 82 -15.54 -18.96 20.04
N GLN A 83 -16.22 -18.36 19.05
CA GLN A 83 -17.38 -18.97 18.39
C GLN A 83 -17.44 -18.70 16.89
N ILE A 84 -17.77 -19.75 16.12
CA ILE A 84 -17.89 -19.72 14.66
C ILE A 84 -19.25 -20.28 14.25
N TRP A 85 -19.95 -19.53 13.43
CA TRP A 85 -21.25 -19.92 12.88
C TRP A 85 -21.20 -19.88 11.35
N ILE A 86 -21.54 -20.99 10.70
CA ILE A 86 -21.68 -21.09 9.24
C ILE A 86 -23.13 -21.44 8.93
N ASP A 87 -23.82 -20.62 8.13
CA ASP A 87 -25.22 -20.82 7.76
C ASP A 87 -26.15 -21.08 8.97
N ASN A 88 -25.94 -20.32 10.06
CA ASN A 88 -26.62 -20.48 11.35
C ASN A 88 -26.39 -21.81 12.07
N GLN A 89 -25.36 -22.57 11.70
CA GLN A 89 -24.88 -23.73 12.46
C GLN A 89 -23.66 -23.32 13.27
N ASP A 90 -23.73 -23.59 14.58
CA ASP A 90 -22.58 -23.46 15.46
C ASP A 90 -21.59 -24.57 15.15
N VAL A 91 -20.44 -24.21 14.61
CA VAL A 91 -19.32 -25.11 14.32
C VAL A 91 -18.16 -24.88 15.28
N THR A 92 -18.39 -24.15 16.39
CA THR A 92 -17.41 -23.87 17.43
C THR A 92 -16.79 -25.16 17.96
N GLY A 93 -15.46 -25.24 17.95
CA GLY A 93 -14.71 -26.43 18.36
C GLY A 93 -14.53 -27.50 17.27
N SER A 94 -15.07 -27.27 16.07
CA SER A 94 -14.78 -28.07 14.88
C SER A 94 -13.77 -27.34 14.00
N PHE A 95 -12.47 -27.51 14.27
CA PHE A 95 -11.42 -27.44 13.24
C PHE A 95 -11.10 -26.09 12.56
N PHE A 96 -11.23 -24.96 13.26
CA PHE A 96 -10.76 -23.66 12.75
C PHE A 96 -10.02 -22.87 13.83
N GLU A 97 -8.86 -22.30 13.47
CA GLU A 97 -8.17 -21.27 14.25
C GLU A 97 -8.18 -19.99 13.41
N PHE A 98 -8.73 -18.92 13.98
CA PHE A 98 -8.78 -17.61 13.36
C PHE A 98 -8.09 -16.62 14.30
N GLU A 99 -7.06 -15.97 13.78
CA GLU A 99 -6.43 -14.83 14.45
C GLU A 99 -6.60 -13.60 13.55
N TYR A 100 -7.02 -12.49 14.15
CA TYR A 100 -6.90 -11.18 13.52
C TYR A 100 -6.13 -10.23 14.41
N THR A 101 -5.32 -9.40 13.76
CA THR A 101 -4.44 -8.43 14.38
C THR A 101 -4.76 -7.05 13.84
N PHE A 102 -5.01 -6.10 14.75
CA PHE A 102 -5.24 -4.70 14.42
C PHE A 102 -3.97 -3.91 14.68
N TYR A 103 -3.66 -3.01 13.76
CA TYR A 103 -2.54 -2.09 13.87
C TYR A 103 -3.01 -0.66 14.10
N ASN A 104 -2.11 0.19 14.59
CA ASN A 104 -2.37 1.58 14.93
C ASN A 104 -2.53 2.52 13.72
N ASP A 105 -2.23 2.06 12.52
CA ASP A 105 -2.52 2.73 11.24
C ASP A 105 -3.95 2.47 10.73
N ASN A 106 -4.75 1.73 11.51
CA ASN A 106 -6.06 1.19 11.13
C ASN A 106 -5.99 0.11 10.04
N SER A 107 -4.80 -0.44 9.73
CA SER A 107 -4.72 -1.69 8.97
C SER A 107 -5.11 -2.87 9.87
N THR A 108 -5.53 -3.96 9.22
CA THR A 108 -5.89 -5.21 9.90
C THR A 108 -5.26 -6.36 9.13
N TYR A 109 -4.56 -7.23 9.84
CA TYR A 109 -4.05 -8.50 9.34
C TYR A 109 -4.97 -9.63 9.81
N TYR A 110 -5.22 -10.58 8.93
CA TYR A 110 -5.99 -11.77 9.24
C TYR A 110 -5.16 -12.99 8.83
N GLU A 111 -5.16 -14.00 9.68
CA GLU A 111 -4.58 -15.30 9.38
C GLU A 111 -5.64 -16.37 9.61
N PHE A 112 -5.74 -17.28 8.64
CA PHE A 112 -6.74 -18.33 8.63
C PHE A 112 -6.08 -19.68 8.40
N SER A 113 -6.30 -20.59 9.33
CA SER A 113 -5.82 -21.97 9.22
C SER A 113 -7.00 -22.94 9.32
N LEU A 114 -7.09 -23.83 8.33
CA LEU A 114 -7.93 -25.03 8.38
C LEU A 114 -7.11 -26.19 8.91
N ALA A 115 -7.63 -26.92 9.90
CA ALA A 115 -7.01 -28.17 10.34
C ALA A 115 -7.96 -29.37 10.16
N ASP A 116 -7.43 -30.59 10.11
CA ASP A 116 -8.21 -31.81 10.09
C ASP A 116 -8.64 -32.24 11.50
N GLY A 117 -9.40 -33.34 11.54
CA GLY A 117 -9.82 -34.06 12.76
C GLY A 117 -8.73 -34.32 13.81
N ASN A 118 -7.45 -34.23 13.42
CA ASN A 118 -6.28 -34.61 14.21
C ASN A 118 -5.32 -33.43 14.44
N GLY A 119 -5.71 -32.21 14.07
CA GLY A 119 -4.88 -31.01 14.20
C GLY A 119 -3.81 -30.86 13.11
N ASN A 120 -3.88 -31.63 12.02
CA ASN A 120 -3.01 -31.37 10.86
C ASN A 120 -3.59 -30.19 10.08
N VAL A 121 -2.80 -29.14 9.88
CA VAL A 121 -3.18 -28.02 9.01
C VAL A 121 -3.45 -28.56 7.59
N LEU A 122 -4.70 -28.47 7.14
CA LEU A 122 -5.15 -28.87 5.81
C LEU A 122 -4.73 -27.85 4.75
N THR A 123 -4.66 -26.58 5.14
CA THR A 123 -4.24 -25.46 4.28
C THR A 123 -3.62 -24.36 5.12
N ASP A 124 -2.34 -24.06 4.85
CA ASP A 124 -1.59 -22.94 5.41
C ASP A 124 -1.73 -21.77 4.42
N TYR A 125 -2.74 -20.93 4.63
CA TYR A 125 -2.98 -19.77 3.76
C TYR A 125 -2.17 -18.59 4.28
N GLY A 126 -0.96 -18.48 3.73
CA GLY A 126 -0.02 -17.42 4.05
C GLY A 126 -0.57 -16.02 3.79
N SER A 127 -0.70 -15.25 4.86
CA SER A 127 -0.04 -13.94 5.04
C SER A 127 -0.02 -12.97 3.86
N GLU A 128 -1.20 -12.54 3.38
CA GLU A 128 -1.29 -11.36 2.52
C GLU A 128 -1.81 -10.15 3.32
N VAL A 129 -0.96 -9.13 3.42
CA VAL A 129 -1.23 -7.85 4.08
C VAL A 129 -2.19 -7.03 3.23
N TRP A 130 -3.32 -6.62 3.81
CA TRP A 130 -4.24 -5.69 3.14
C TRP A 130 -4.43 -4.45 4.03
N ALA A 131 -3.75 -3.37 3.64
CA ALA A 131 -3.99 -2.05 4.22
C ALA A 131 -5.46 -1.65 3.97
N LEU A 132 -6.17 -1.28 5.04
CA LEU A 132 -7.59 -0.95 5.00
C LEU A 132 -7.81 0.55 4.86
N SER A 133 -8.58 0.92 3.82
CA SER A 133 -9.40 2.13 3.81
C SER A 133 -10.72 1.81 3.11
N GLY A 134 -11.80 1.63 3.88
CA GLY A 134 -13.16 1.56 3.34
C GLY A 134 -13.74 0.17 3.06
N SER A 135 -14.09 -0.53 4.14
CA SER A 135 -15.38 -1.25 4.33
C SER A 135 -15.77 -2.51 3.53
N THR A 136 -14.98 -3.07 2.61
CA THR A 136 -15.20 -4.45 2.11
C THR A 136 -13.91 -5.06 1.59
N ILE A 137 -13.48 -6.20 2.13
CA ILE A 137 -12.32 -6.96 1.61
C ILE A 137 -12.87 -8.13 0.81
N THR A 138 -12.44 -8.31 -0.44
CA THR A 138 -12.75 -9.50 -1.22
C THR A 138 -11.46 -10.26 -1.50
N CYS A 139 -11.28 -11.48 -0.99
CA CYS A 139 -10.18 -12.35 -1.36
C CYS A 139 -10.67 -13.47 -2.30
N VAL A 140 -9.79 -13.91 -3.18
CA VAL A 140 -10.09 -14.92 -4.20
C VAL A 140 -9.10 -16.07 -4.02
N ASP A 141 -9.62 -17.28 -3.84
CA ASP A 141 -8.85 -18.49 -3.58
C ASP A 141 -9.29 -19.60 -4.55
N ILE A 142 -8.49 -20.67 -4.67
CA ILE A 142 -8.81 -21.86 -5.46
C ILE A 142 -8.92 -23.06 -4.51
N VAL A 143 -10.14 -23.45 -4.19
CA VAL A 143 -10.44 -24.62 -3.34
C VAL A 143 -10.79 -25.78 -4.25
N ASP A 144 -9.99 -26.86 -4.21
CA ASP A 144 -10.20 -28.07 -5.02
C ASP A 144 -10.32 -27.85 -6.54
N GLY A 145 -9.77 -26.74 -7.04
CA GLY A 145 -9.81 -26.35 -8.47
C GLY A 145 -10.87 -25.31 -8.81
N ASP A 146 -11.69 -24.91 -7.84
CA ASP A 146 -12.78 -23.97 -7.99
C ASP A 146 -12.52 -22.65 -7.27
N ILE A 147 -13.00 -21.55 -7.85
CA ILE A 147 -12.74 -20.21 -7.32
C ILE A 147 -13.65 -19.95 -6.11
N ALA A 148 -13.04 -19.82 -4.93
CA ALA A 148 -13.65 -19.29 -3.73
C ALA A 148 -13.48 -17.77 -3.68
N ILE A 149 -14.54 -17.02 -3.40
CA ILE A 149 -14.50 -15.57 -3.19
C ILE A 149 -14.96 -15.29 -1.77
N TRP A 150 -14.08 -14.85 -0.89
CA TRP A 150 -14.44 -14.45 0.47
C TRP A 150 -14.59 -12.95 0.54
N THR A 151 -15.59 -12.48 1.26
CA THR A 151 -15.88 -11.07 1.44
C THR A 151 -16.00 -10.78 2.94
N VAL A 152 -15.22 -9.84 3.46
CA VAL A 152 -15.39 -9.34 4.82
C VAL A 152 -16.29 -8.11 4.76
N ASP A 153 -17.48 -8.25 5.34
CA ASP A 153 -18.56 -7.27 5.22
C ASP A 153 -18.57 -6.29 6.40
N HIS A 154 -18.24 -6.77 7.61
CA HIS A 154 -18.26 -5.95 8.82
C HIS A 154 -17.25 -6.42 9.85
N ILE A 155 -16.48 -5.49 10.40
CA ILE A 155 -15.56 -5.72 11.53
C ILE A 155 -15.85 -4.69 12.61
N ASN A 156 -16.16 -5.16 13.81
CA ASN A 156 -16.10 -4.33 15.02
C ASN A 156 -15.26 -5.06 16.07
N GLY A 157 -14.84 -4.33 17.11
CA GLY A 157 -14.03 -4.76 18.28
C GLY A 157 -14.22 -6.17 18.87
N THR A 158 -15.27 -6.90 18.48
CA THR A 158 -15.72 -8.17 19.04
C THR A 158 -16.39 -9.11 18.02
N GLN A 159 -16.65 -8.66 16.78
CA GLN A 159 -17.43 -9.38 15.79
C GLN A 159 -16.89 -9.14 14.39
N LEU A 160 -16.78 -10.23 13.64
CA LEU A 160 -16.38 -10.25 12.24
C LEU A 160 -17.47 -10.98 11.46
N HIS A 161 -17.99 -10.32 10.43
CA HIS A 161 -18.96 -10.90 9.51
C HIS A 161 -18.32 -11.01 8.14
N MET A 162 -18.41 -12.21 7.57
CA MET A 162 -17.83 -12.56 6.29
C MET A 162 -18.78 -13.46 5.51
N SER A 163 -18.68 -13.39 4.18
CA SER A 163 -19.39 -14.26 3.25
C SER A 163 -18.40 -14.94 2.31
N ALA A 164 -18.66 -16.17 1.90
CA ALA A 164 -17.82 -16.88 0.93
C ALA A 164 -18.64 -17.41 -0.24
N THR A 165 -18.15 -17.31 -1.46
CA THR A 165 -18.78 -17.92 -2.65
C THR A 165 -17.85 -18.97 -3.22
N LEU A 166 -18.28 -20.24 -3.25
CA LEU A 166 -17.57 -21.34 -3.89
C LEU A 166 -18.56 -22.09 -4.79
N ASP A 167 -18.24 -22.26 -6.07
CA ASP A 167 -19.11 -22.92 -7.06
C ASP A 167 -20.54 -22.36 -7.16
N GLY A 168 -20.67 -21.05 -6.91
CA GLY A 168 -21.96 -20.37 -6.90
C GLY A 168 -22.81 -20.64 -5.64
N SER A 169 -22.29 -21.40 -4.68
CA SER A 169 -22.85 -21.50 -3.32
C SER A 169 -22.34 -20.36 -2.47
N LEU A 170 -23.24 -19.64 -1.82
CA LEU A 170 -22.93 -18.57 -0.87
C LEU A 170 -23.00 -19.12 0.55
N TRP A 171 -21.98 -18.81 1.33
CA TRP A 171 -21.83 -19.19 2.74
C TRP A 171 -21.80 -17.93 3.59
N ASP A 172 -22.61 -17.89 4.64
CA ASP A 172 -22.66 -16.78 5.58
C ASP A 172 -21.94 -17.15 6.88
N ILE A 173 -20.91 -16.39 7.24
CA ILE A 173 -19.98 -16.74 8.31
C ILE A 173 -19.94 -15.63 9.35
N HIS A 174 -20.34 -15.98 10.58
CA HIS A 174 -20.38 -15.06 11.71
C HIS A 174 -19.38 -15.52 12.76
N LEU A 175 -18.46 -14.62 13.06
CA LEU A 175 -17.36 -14.86 13.98
C LEU A 175 -17.53 -13.93 15.18
N LYS A 176 -17.51 -14.50 16.38
CA LYS A 176 -17.65 -13.75 17.62
C LYS A 176 -16.56 -14.15 18.60
N LYS A 177 -16.02 -13.14 19.28
CA LYS A 177 -15.34 -13.32 20.55
C LYS A 177 -16.33 -13.70 21.64
#